data_AF-A0A957RXN4-F1
#
_entry.id   AF-A0A957RXN4-F1
#
_cell.length_a   1.000
_cell.length_b   1.000
_cell.length_c   1.000
_cell.angle_alpha   90.00
_cell.angle_beta   90.00
_cell.angle_gamma   90.00
#
_symmetry.space_group_name_H-M   'P 1'
#
loop_
_entity.id
_entity.type
_entity.pdbx_description
1 polymer ?
#
loop_
_entity_poly.entity_id
_entity_poly.type
_entity_poly.pdbx_seq_one_letter_code
_entity_poly.pdbx_strand_id
1 'polypeptide(L)'
;MSGYRLLKHRQYERTAEHLPDSIRRKAEWAQVLLGTRGRTPNVKTTSGYNARWRRTPVQGYHYYLWWIPLSESQLAGSLSNGAGQTILVYSIRHHDETDDPIDLASIDDFEEIALTALDPRFDEQRAVGRHVDGVETALATVKGLPGSGKTISLFYLVRDLALQSNLQHLLYVTYTSRLKRAARDFLAAQAPEMEGRVHIRTLTELEKEITGLPTYVDPLGELADFQRYLDRQPASTLGTWRRYPASLYTEVRAHILGRTFPAGYSLPESRLAEAVFSEGHFDATAYAAARGLTGDEAGAAIRLAARLREDRFFLDQTAAGRALTLVGQRKLPAWLRQIDGLIVDEVQDLTLLQI
;
A
#
# COMPACT_ATOMS: atom_id res chain seq x y z
N MET A 1 -4.74 -3.48 24.06
CA MET A 1 -6.05 -3.31 23.39
C MET A 1 -5.87 -2.33 22.24
N SER A 2 -5.56 -2.82 21.04
CA SER A 2 -5.28 -1.96 19.87
C SER A 2 -6.49 -1.90 18.94
N GLY A 3 -7.57 -1.25 19.38
CA GLY A 3 -8.77 -1.07 18.58
C GLY A 3 -9.90 -0.36 19.32
N TYR A 4 -10.92 0.03 18.57
CA TYR A 4 -12.19 0.56 19.05
C TYR A 4 -13.24 -0.55 19.03
N ARG A 5 -14.06 -0.59 20.07
CA ARG A 5 -15.24 -1.44 20.14
C ARG A 5 -16.29 -0.95 19.16
N LEU A 6 -16.85 -1.84 18.36
CA LEU A 6 -17.92 -1.52 17.40
C LEU A 6 -19.23 -2.09 17.89
N LEU A 7 -20.23 -1.23 18.03
CA LEU A 7 -21.61 -1.60 18.28
C LEU A 7 -22.43 -1.26 17.05
N LYS A 8 -23.06 -2.26 16.43
CA LYS A 8 -23.88 -2.08 15.21
C LYS A 8 -25.35 -2.17 15.57
N HIS A 9 -26.13 -1.21 15.11
CA HIS A 9 -27.56 -1.17 15.36
C HIS A 9 -28.26 -2.40 14.74
N ARG A 10 -29.24 -2.99 15.45
CA ARG A 10 -29.96 -4.20 15.02
C ARG A 10 -30.71 -4.05 13.70
N GLN A 11 -31.04 -2.84 13.30
CA GLN A 11 -31.71 -2.58 12.01
C GLN A 11 -30.73 -2.40 10.85
N TYR A 12 -29.42 -2.37 11.09
CA TYR A 12 -28.42 -2.13 10.06
C TYR A 12 -28.58 -3.09 8.88
N GLU A 13 -28.70 -4.40 9.15
CA GLU A 13 -28.79 -5.41 8.10
C GLU A 13 -29.99 -5.22 7.19
N ARG A 14 -31.15 -4.83 7.74
CA ARG A 14 -32.35 -4.52 6.95
C ARG A 14 -32.13 -3.37 5.98
N THR A 15 -31.36 -2.35 6.40
CA THR A 15 -31.01 -1.22 5.52
C THR A 15 -29.93 -1.59 4.50
N ALA A 16 -29.08 -2.58 4.81
CA ALA A 16 -27.96 -2.96 3.97
C ALA A 16 -28.33 -4.00 2.91
N GLU A 17 -29.22 -4.95 3.21
CA GLU A 17 -29.50 -6.13 2.35
C GLU A 17 -29.96 -5.76 0.93
N HIS A 18 -30.69 -4.65 0.79
CA HIS A 18 -31.21 -4.15 -0.48
C HIS A 18 -30.18 -3.35 -1.31
N LEU A 19 -29.03 -3.01 -0.73
CA LEU A 19 -28.02 -2.20 -1.40
C LEU A 19 -27.10 -3.07 -2.27
N PRO A 20 -26.55 -2.52 -3.37
CA PRO A 20 -25.55 -3.21 -4.17
C PRO A 20 -24.36 -3.69 -3.33
N ASP A 21 -23.82 -4.86 -3.68
CA ASP A 21 -22.67 -5.48 -3.02
C ASP A 21 -21.49 -4.52 -2.83
N SER A 22 -21.19 -3.70 -3.83
CA SER A 22 -20.10 -2.73 -3.76
C SER A 22 -20.27 -1.71 -2.63
N ILE A 23 -21.51 -1.29 -2.35
CA ILE A 23 -21.84 -0.39 -1.22
C ILE A 23 -21.66 -1.14 0.10
N ARG A 24 -22.21 -2.36 0.20
CA ARG A 24 -22.11 -3.19 1.42
C ARG A 24 -20.65 -3.45 1.79
N ARG A 25 -19.83 -3.90 0.83
CA ARG A 25 -18.39 -4.16 1.03
C ARG A 25 -17.62 -2.91 1.44
N LYS A 26 -17.93 -1.76 0.84
CA LYS A 26 -17.28 -0.50 1.21
C LYS A 26 -17.71 0.01 2.59
N ALA A 27 -18.96 -0.22 2.99
CA ALA A 27 -19.45 0.08 4.33
C ALA A 27 -18.82 -0.85 5.37
N GLU A 28 -18.70 -2.13 5.07
CA GLU A 28 -17.99 -3.11 5.90
C GLU A 28 -16.51 -2.74 6.07
N TRP A 29 -15.83 -2.31 5.00
CA TRP A 29 -14.47 -1.78 5.09
C TRP A 29 -14.38 -0.53 5.97
N ALA A 30 -15.35 0.38 5.87
CA ALA A 30 -15.42 1.54 6.74
C ALA A 30 -15.58 1.12 8.22
N GLN A 31 -16.37 0.09 8.52
CA GLN A 31 -16.48 -0.47 9.87
C GLN A 31 -15.14 -1.04 10.34
N VAL A 32 -14.43 -1.82 9.51
CA VAL A 32 -13.08 -2.31 9.83
C VAL A 32 -12.16 -1.15 10.22
N LEU A 33 -12.14 -0.07 9.42
CA LEU A 33 -11.32 1.12 9.72
C LEU A 33 -11.73 1.83 11.01
N LEU A 34 -13.02 1.92 11.30
CA LEU A 34 -13.52 2.47 12.56
C LEU A 34 -13.05 1.62 13.74
N GLY A 35 -13.16 0.30 13.67
CA GLY A 35 -12.69 -0.58 14.74
C GLY A 35 -11.16 -0.63 14.87
N THR A 36 -10.42 -0.43 13.78
CA THR A 36 -8.95 -0.40 13.84
C THR A 36 -8.41 0.95 14.36
N ARG A 37 -8.96 2.08 13.90
CA ARG A 37 -8.36 3.43 14.12
C ARG A 37 -9.30 4.46 14.72
N GLY A 38 -10.56 4.14 14.91
CA GLY A 38 -11.58 5.05 15.42
C GLY A 38 -12.08 6.07 14.40
N ARG A 39 -11.61 6.01 13.15
CA ARG A 39 -11.94 6.97 12.09
C ARG A 39 -11.76 6.37 10.70
N THR A 40 -12.47 6.96 9.74
CA THR A 40 -12.28 6.69 8.31
C THR A 40 -11.53 7.84 7.62
N PRO A 41 -10.87 7.61 6.47
CA PRO A 41 -10.12 8.67 5.76
C PRO A 41 -10.98 9.87 5.35
N ASN A 42 -12.21 9.62 4.92
CA ASN A 42 -13.16 10.64 4.52
C ASN A 42 -14.35 10.61 5.49
N VAL A 43 -14.63 11.74 6.11
CA VAL A 43 -15.75 11.93 7.04
C VAL A 43 -16.45 13.23 6.68
N LYS A 44 -17.78 13.18 6.57
CA LYS A 44 -18.62 14.36 6.47
C LYS A 44 -19.38 14.55 7.77
N THR A 45 -19.45 15.78 8.23
CA THR A 45 -20.27 16.17 9.38
C THR A 45 -21.73 16.33 8.96
N THR A 46 -22.58 16.44 9.97
CA THR A 46 -24.02 16.66 9.88
C THR A 46 -24.41 17.88 10.72
N SER A 47 -25.57 18.46 10.40
CA SER A 47 -26.18 19.57 11.12
C SER A 47 -27.64 19.25 11.46
N GLY A 48 -28.34 20.14 12.16
CA GLY A 48 -29.76 19.96 12.50
C GLY A 48 -29.99 18.84 13.51
N TYR A 49 -31.07 18.08 13.35
CA TYR A 49 -31.46 16.98 14.25
C TYR A 49 -30.36 15.93 14.42
N ASN A 50 -29.58 15.71 13.37
CA ASN A 50 -28.51 14.73 13.35
C ASN A 50 -27.14 15.32 13.70
N ALA A 51 -27.06 16.51 14.31
CA ALA A 51 -25.78 17.10 14.71
C ALA A 51 -24.92 16.09 15.50
N ARG A 52 -23.60 16.12 15.28
CA ARG A 52 -22.57 15.21 15.82
C ARG A 52 -22.46 13.84 15.17
N TRP A 53 -23.47 13.39 14.42
CA TRP A 53 -23.32 12.21 13.58
C TRP A 53 -22.26 12.43 12.51
N ARG A 54 -21.63 11.33 12.10
CA ARG A 54 -20.59 11.31 11.08
C ARG A 54 -21.02 10.42 9.94
N ARG A 55 -20.65 10.84 8.74
CA ARG A 55 -21.01 10.16 7.48
C ARG A 55 -19.76 9.81 6.71
N THR A 56 -19.52 8.51 6.51
CA THR A 56 -18.44 8.03 5.66
C THR A 56 -19.01 7.70 4.28
N PRO A 57 -18.53 8.31 3.19
CA PRO A 57 -19.05 8.02 1.85
C PRO A 57 -18.75 6.59 1.41
N VAL A 58 -19.79 5.82 1.11
CA VAL A 58 -19.68 4.42 0.64
C VAL A 58 -20.02 4.27 -0.85
N GLN A 59 -20.65 5.27 -1.47
CA GLN A 59 -20.78 5.37 -2.92
C GLN A 59 -20.82 6.83 -3.36
N GLY A 60 -19.67 7.39 -3.79
CA GLY A 60 -19.58 8.78 -4.24
C GLY A 60 -20.23 9.76 -3.25
N TYR A 61 -21.21 10.52 -3.74
CA TYR A 61 -22.02 11.45 -2.95
C TYR A 61 -23.42 10.93 -2.60
N HIS A 62 -23.73 9.67 -2.96
CA HIS A 62 -25.09 9.13 -2.92
C HIS A 62 -25.39 8.37 -1.64
N TYR A 63 -24.48 7.51 -1.18
CA TYR A 63 -24.69 6.71 0.05
C TYR A 63 -23.59 6.91 1.07
N TYR A 64 -23.98 6.92 2.34
CA TYR A 64 -23.10 7.13 3.48
C TYR A 64 -23.34 6.10 4.57
N LEU A 65 -22.25 5.59 5.16
CA LEU A 65 -22.29 4.89 6.44
C LEU A 65 -22.41 5.92 7.56
N TRP A 66 -23.42 5.79 8.39
CA TRP A 66 -23.68 6.65 9.54
C TRP A 66 -23.16 6.05 10.83
N TRP A 67 -22.36 6.83 11.56
CA TRP A 67 -21.74 6.40 12.80
C TRP A 67 -21.47 7.57 13.74
N ILE A 68 -21.25 7.27 15.02
CA ILE A 68 -20.93 8.26 16.05
C ILE A 68 -20.08 7.60 17.15
N PRO A 69 -19.05 8.27 17.70
CA PRO A 69 -18.44 7.82 18.94
C PRO A 69 -19.45 7.82 20.08
N LEU A 70 -19.49 6.77 20.90
CA LEU A 70 -20.46 6.66 22.00
C LEU A 70 -20.38 7.87 22.94
N SER A 71 -19.18 8.36 23.22
CA SER A 71 -18.92 9.56 24.03
C SER A 71 -19.53 10.86 23.49
N GLU A 72 -19.87 10.92 22.20
CA GLU A 72 -20.48 12.10 21.56
C GLU A 72 -22.01 11.96 21.39
N SER A 73 -22.53 10.76 21.63
CA SER A 73 -23.95 10.43 21.52
C SER A 73 -24.74 10.76 22.78
N GLN A 74 -26.07 10.72 22.67
CA GLN A 74 -26.97 10.86 23.83
C GLN A 74 -26.86 9.68 24.81
N LEU A 75 -26.27 8.56 24.37
CA LEU A 75 -26.08 7.34 25.16
C LEU A 75 -24.73 7.32 25.89
N ALA A 76 -23.97 8.42 25.96
CA ALA A 76 -22.63 8.42 26.53
C ALA A 76 -22.54 7.89 27.98
N GLY A 77 -23.62 8.05 28.77
CA GLY A 77 -23.72 7.54 30.14
C GLY A 77 -24.15 6.08 30.27
N SER A 78 -24.47 5.39 29.17
CA SER A 78 -25.00 4.01 29.18
C SER A 78 -23.94 2.95 29.52
N LEU A 79 -22.65 3.25 29.32
CA LEU A 79 -21.55 2.37 29.68
C LEU A 79 -20.67 3.05 30.73
N SER A 80 -20.50 2.39 31.87
CA SER A 80 -19.67 2.87 32.99
C SER A 80 -18.17 2.92 32.65
N ASN A 81 -17.71 2.14 31.67
CA ASN A 81 -16.32 2.12 31.18
C ASN A 81 -16.29 1.95 29.64
N GLY A 82 -15.30 2.55 28.99
CA GLY A 82 -15.01 2.32 27.56
C GLY A 82 -15.77 3.20 26.55
N ALA A 83 -16.54 4.20 27.01
CA ALA A 83 -17.30 5.08 26.12
C ALA A 83 -16.43 5.86 25.11
N GLY A 84 -15.21 6.25 25.51
CA GLY A 84 -14.25 6.94 24.63
C GLY A 84 -13.60 6.05 23.56
N GLN A 85 -13.75 4.73 23.65
CA GLN A 85 -13.22 3.75 22.68
C GLN A 85 -14.33 2.91 22.04
N THR A 86 -15.58 3.36 22.12
CA THR A 86 -16.72 2.68 21.52
C THR A 86 -17.32 3.53 20.41
N ILE A 87 -17.63 2.90 19.27
CA ILE A 87 -18.26 3.55 18.12
C ILE A 87 -19.57 2.85 17.82
N LEU A 88 -20.63 3.64 17.69
CA LEU A 88 -21.94 3.19 17.26
C LEU A 88 -22.03 3.30 15.73
N VAL A 89 -22.35 2.20 15.07
CA VAL A 89 -22.62 2.11 13.63
C VAL A 89 -24.13 1.93 13.46
N TYR A 90 -24.79 2.88 12.80
CA TYR A 90 -26.26 2.92 12.79
C TYR A 90 -26.86 2.31 11.52
N SER A 91 -26.64 2.92 10.36
CA SER A 91 -27.19 2.45 9.10
C SER A 91 -26.38 2.94 7.90
N ILE A 92 -26.70 2.44 6.71
CA ILE A 92 -26.32 3.06 5.45
C ILE A 92 -27.52 3.85 4.96
N ARG A 93 -27.33 5.12 4.60
CA ARG A 93 -28.40 6.00 4.11
C ARG A 93 -28.06 6.67 2.80
N HIS A 94 -29.07 6.94 2.00
CA HIS A 94 -28.98 7.80 0.83
C HIS A 94 -28.78 9.26 1.25
N HIS A 95 -28.27 10.10 0.35
CA HIS A 95 -27.98 11.50 0.64
C HIS A 95 -29.25 12.33 0.89
N ASP A 96 -30.38 11.91 0.35
CA ASP A 96 -31.69 12.54 0.57
C ASP A 96 -32.21 12.30 2.00
N GLU A 97 -31.78 11.23 2.66
CA GLU A 97 -32.20 10.85 4.02
C GLU A 97 -31.31 11.51 5.10
N THR A 98 -30.58 12.57 4.74
CA THR A 98 -29.62 13.22 5.64
C THR A 98 -30.31 13.96 6.78
N ASP A 99 -31.47 14.54 6.51
CA ASP A 99 -32.21 15.34 7.47
C ASP A 99 -33.22 14.50 8.28
N ASP A 100 -33.42 13.24 7.92
CA ASP A 100 -34.26 12.29 8.65
C ASP A 100 -33.68 12.02 10.04
N PRO A 101 -34.38 12.34 11.14
CA PRO A 101 -33.84 12.20 12.48
C PRO A 101 -33.40 10.76 12.80
N ILE A 102 -32.25 10.62 13.46
CA ILE A 102 -31.85 9.36 14.09
C ILE A 102 -32.27 9.43 15.56
N ASP A 103 -33.23 8.57 15.93
CA ASP A 103 -33.64 8.39 17.31
C ASP A 103 -32.80 7.28 17.96
N LEU A 104 -32.11 7.61 19.06
CA LEU A 104 -31.30 6.67 19.84
C LEU A 104 -32.01 6.38 21.16
N ALA A 105 -32.89 5.37 21.15
CA ALA A 105 -33.68 5.01 22.32
C ALA A 105 -32.87 4.27 23.39
N SER A 106 -32.11 3.23 23.02
CA SER A 106 -31.30 2.45 23.96
C SER A 106 -29.99 1.96 23.36
N ILE A 107 -29.00 1.72 24.23
CA ILE A 107 -27.78 1.00 23.86
C ILE A 107 -28.06 -0.47 23.55
N ASP A 108 -29.15 -1.03 24.10
CA ASP A 108 -29.58 -2.42 23.88
C ASP A 108 -30.06 -2.67 22.45
N ASP A 109 -30.30 -1.62 21.67
CA ASP A 109 -30.60 -1.69 20.24
C ASP A 109 -29.36 -1.96 19.38
N PHE A 110 -28.17 -2.01 20.00
CA PHE A 110 -26.91 -2.28 19.35
C PHE A 110 -26.31 -3.61 19.80
N GLU A 111 -25.64 -4.26 18.86
CA GLU A 111 -24.93 -5.52 19.08
C GLU A 111 -23.45 -5.33 18.80
N GLU A 112 -22.62 -5.93 19.64
CA GLU A 112 -21.18 -5.88 19.46
C GLU A 112 -20.74 -6.75 18.29
N ILE A 113 -19.85 -6.21 17.47
CA ILE A 113 -19.25 -6.92 16.36
C ILE A 113 -17.78 -7.13 16.61
N ALA A 114 -17.37 -8.40 16.57
CA ALA A 114 -15.97 -8.77 16.52
C ALA A 114 -15.37 -8.28 15.19
N LEU A 115 -14.30 -7.48 15.27
CA LEU A 115 -13.66 -6.93 14.07
C LEU A 115 -13.15 -8.04 13.12
N THR A 116 -12.73 -9.16 13.69
CA THR A 116 -12.27 -10.37 12.99
C THR A 116 -13.34 -11.05 12.15
N ALA A 117 -14.63 -10.80 12.44
CA ALA A 117 -15.76 -11.35 11.69
C ALA A 117 -16.10 -10.53 10.43
N LEU A 118 -15.54 -9.32 10.29
CA LEU A 118 -15.74 -8.48 9.10
C LEU A 118 -14.77 -8.90 8.00
N ASP A 119 -15.27 -9.08 6.78
CA ASP A 119 -14.47 -9.34 5.58
C ASP A 119 -15.10 -8.66 4.34
N PRO A 120 -14.66 -7.44 4.01
CA PRO A 120 -15.21 -6.65 2.92
C PRO A 120 -14.73 -7.12 1.54
N ARG A 121 -13.98 -8.22 1.43
CA ARG A 121 -13.51 -8.71 0.14
C ARG A 121 -14.65 -9.24 -0.72
N PHE A 122 -14.42 -9.21 -2.03
CA PHE A 122 -15.20 -10.00 -2.99
C PHE A 122 -14.72 -11.45 -3.03
N ASP A 123 -15.53 -12.36 -3.58
CA ASP A 123 -15.21 -13.79 -3.64
C ASP A 123 -13.93 -14.08 -4.44
N GLU A 124 -13.69 -13.33 -5.51
CA GLU A 124 -12.49 -13.44 -6.33
C GLU A 124 -11.23 -13.06 -5.54
N GLN A 125 -11.36 -12.09 -4.62
CA GLN A 125 -10.26 -11.67 -3.75
C GLN A 125 -9.98 -12.70 -2.65
N ARG A 126 -11.01 -13.38 -2.13
CA ARG A 126 -10.85 -14.52 -1.21
C ARG A 126 -10.22 -15.73 -1.90
N ALA A 127 -10.56 -15.96 -3.17
CA ALA A 127 -10.09 -17.13 -3.92
C ALA A 127 -8.56 -17.20 -4.06
N VAL A 128 -7.86 -16.06 -4.01
CA VAL A 128 -6.40 -15.99 -4.11
C VAL A 128 -5.71 -16.81 -3.02
N GLY A 129 -6.19 -16.75 -1.77
CA GLY A 129 -5.59 -17.50 -0.66
C GLY A 129 -5.66 -19.02 -0.85
N ARG A 130 -6.74 -19.51 -1.46
CA ARG A 130 -6.92 -20.95 -1.76
C ARG A 130 -5.94 -21.47 -2.80
N HIS A 131 -5.47 -20.61 -3.72
CA HIS A 131 -4.49 -21.01 -4.72
C HIS A 131 -3.09 -21.24 -4.12
N VAL A 132 -2.79 -20.56 -3.00
CA VAL A 132 -1.49 -20.64 -2.32
C VAL A 132 -1.36 -21.94 -1.51
N ASP A 133 -2.47 -22.51 -1.05
CA ASP A 133 -2.54 -23.62 -0.09
C ASP A 133 -2.30 -25.03 -0.70
N GLY A 134 -1.90 -25.11 -1.98
CA GLY A 134 -1.86 -26.39 -2.73
C GLY A 134 -0.57 -26.70 -3.49
N VAL A 135 0.46 -25.87 -3.38
CA VAL A 135 1.67 -25.98 -4.22
C VAL A 135 2.93 -25.59 -3.44
N GLU A 136 4.05 -26.27 -3.70
CA GLU A 136 5.35 -26.03 -3.05
C GLU A 136 5.86 -24.59 -3.26
N THR A 137 5.50 -23.97 -4.37
CA THR A 137 5.73 -22.54 -4.64
C THR A 137 4.56 -21.99 -5.42
N ALA A 138 3.75 -21.14 -4.79
CA ALA A 138 2.60 -20.51 -5.43
C ALA A 138 2.90 -19.04 -5.76
N LEU A 139 2.73 -18.67 -7.03
CA LEU A 139 2.79 -17.26 -7.47
C LEU A 139 1.38 -16.78 -7.77
N ALA A 140 0.94 -15.73 -7.08
CA ALA A 140 -0.34 -15.08 -7.33
C ALA A 140 -0.16 -13.58 -7.55
N THR A 141 -1.04 -12.96 -8.34
CA THR A 141 -1.04 -11.51 -8.56
C THR A 141 -2.45 -10.96 -8.43
N VAL A 142 -2.60 -9.91 -7.61
CA VAL A 142 -3.87 -9.17 -7.49
C VAL A 142 -3.81 -7.94 -8.39
N LYS A 143 -4.53 -7.99 -9.52
CA LYS A 143 -4.68 -6.86 -10.45
C LYS A 143 -6.05 -6.21 -10.29
N GLY A 144 -6.11 -4.89 -10.49
CA GLY A 144 -7.35 -4.15 -10.39
C GLY A 144 -7.16 -2.65 -10.60
N LEU A 145 -8.25 -1.98 -10.97
CA LEU A 145 -8.27 -0.53 -11.18
C LEU A 145 -7.98 0.24 -9.87
N PRO A 146 -7.60 1.53 -9.94
CA PRO A 146 -7.53 2.37 -8.75
C PRO A 146 -8.84 2.31 -7.93
N GLY A 147 -8.72 2.14 -6.62
CA GLY A 147 -9.88 2.04 -5.73
C GLY A 147 -10.60 0.68 -5.68
N SER A 148 -10.16 -0.34 -6.44
CA SER A 148 -10.74 -1.70 -6.43
C SER A 148 -10.50 -2.52 -5.15
N GLY A 149 -9.79 -1.96 -4.16
CA GLY A 149 -9.53 -2.64 -2.89
C GLY A 149 -8.31 -3.57 -2.88
N LYS A 150 -7.38 -3.48 -3.85
CA LYS A 150 -6.17 -4.33 -3.91
C LYS A 150 -5.42 -4.46 -2.58
N THR A 151 -5.08 -3.33 -1.96
CA THR A 151 -4.39 -3.29 -0.64
C THR A 151 -5.20 -3.98 0.45
N ILE A 152 -6.54 -3.84 0.43
CA ILE A 152 -7.42 -4.51 1.39
C ILE A 152 -7.33 -6.02 1.17
N SER A 153 -7.43 -6.48 -0.08
CA SER A 153 -7.28 -7.89 -0.42
C SER A 153 -5.96 -8.46 0.05
N LEU A 154 -4.86 -7.71 -0.08
CA LEU A 154 -3.53 -8.13 0.39
C LEU A 154 -3.45 -8.19 1.92
N PHE A 155 -4.02 -7.23 2.64
CA PHE A 155 -4.05 -7.26 4.12
C PHE A 155 -4.75 -8.51 4.64
N TYR A 156 -5.92 -8.82 4.07
CA TYR A 156 -6.65 -10.03 4.43
C TYR A 156 -5.96 -11.30 3.94
N LEU A 157 -5.29 -11.28 2.79
CA LEU A 157 -4.47 -12.41 2.34
C LEU A 157 -3.35 -12.70 3.35
N VAL A 158 -2.62 -11.67 3.80
CA VAL A 158 -1.59 -11.84 4.84
C VAL A 158 -2.18 -12.40 6.13
N ARG A 159 -3.35 -11.89 6.56
CA ARG A 159 -4.06 -12.42 7.73
C ARG A 159 -4.37 -13.90 7.54
N ASP A 160 -5.01 -14.27 6.43
CA ASP A 160 -5.44 -15.64 6.18
C ASP A 160 -4.23 -16.59 6.09
N LEU A 161 -3.16 -16.20 5.39
CA LEU A 161 -1.91 -16.98 5.32
C LEU A 161 -1.22 -17.10 6.67
N ALA A 162 -1.23 -16.05 7.51
CA ALA A 162 -0.64 -16.10 8.84
C ALA A 162 -1.42 -17.04 9.78
N LEU A 163 -2.74 -17.14 9.59
CA LEU A 163 -3.61 -18.06 10.33
C LEU A 163 -3.47 -19.51 9.86
N GLN A 164 -2.92 -19.76 8.68
CA GLN A 164 -2.57 -21.11 8.24
C GLN A 164 -1.37 -21.64 9.04
N SER A 165 -1.43 -22.90 9.47
CA SER A 165 -0.47 -23.49 10.41
C SER A 165 0.90 -23.80 9.80
N ASN A 166 1.01 -23.83 8.47
CA ASN A 166 2.22 -24.18 7.73
C ASN A 166 3.16 -23.00 7.44
N LEU A 167 2.72 -21.75 7.60
CA LEU A 167 3.53 -20.56 7.36
C LEU A 167 3.83 -19.86 8.69
N GLN A 168 5.10 -19.82 9.09
CA GLN A 168 5.52 -19.26 10.39
C GLN A 168 6.10 -17.85 10.25
N HIS A 169 6.69 -17.54 9.09
CA HIS A 169 7.35 -16.27 8.83
C HIS A 169 6.94 -15.69 7.48
N LEU A 170 6.01 -14.72 7.52
CA LEU A 170 5.59 -13.97 6.33
C LEU A 170 6.31 -12.63 6.26
N LEU A 171 6.75 -12.24 5.07
CA LEU A 171 7.28 -10.91 4.78
C LEU A 171 6.28 -10.12 3.94
N TYR A 172 5.72 -9.05 4.51
CA TYR A 172 4.94 -8.06 3.78
C TYR A 172 5.80 -6.84 3.47
N VAL A 173 6.07 -6.63 2.18
CA VAL A 173 6.80 -5.48 1.66
C VAL A 173 5.82 -4.49 1.03
N THR A 174 5.98 -3.23 1.36
CA THR A 174 5.22 -2.13 0.76
C THR A 174 6.15 -0.97 0.41
N TYR A 175 5.68 0.00 -0.35
CA TYR A 175 6.51 1.13 -0.73
C TYR A 175 6.51 2.22 0.36
N THR A 176 5.35 2.52 0.97
CA THR A 176 5.23 3.66 1.90
C THR A 176 5.18 3.30 3.38
N SER A 177 5.80 4.13 4.22
CA SER A 177 5.67 4.04 5.69
C SER A 177 4.22 4.16 6.17
N ARG A 178 3.37 4.88 5.43
CA ARG A 178 1.94 5.01 5.71
C ARG A 178 1.23 3.67 5.56
N LEU A 179 1.48 2.93 4.47
CA LEU A 179 0.91 1.60 4.29
C LEU A 179 1.49 0.58 5.27
N LYS A 180 2.78 0.65 5.58
CA LYS A 180 3.38 -0.20 6.63
C LYS A 180 2.65 -0.04 7.97
N ARG A 181 2.41 1.20 8.41
CA ARG A 181 1.61 1.48 9.62
C ARG A 181 0.19 0.94 9.46
N ALA A 182 -0.42 1.15 8.30
CA ALA A 182 -1.77 0.70 8.05
C ALA A 182 -1.94 -0.82 8.14
N ALA A 183 -1.00 -1.58 7.57
CA ALA A 183 -0.96 -3.04 7.63
C ALA A 183 -0.75 -3.52 9.08
N ARG A 184 0.16 -2.87 9.83
CA ARG A 184 0.40 -3.18 11.24
C ARG A 184 -0.85 -2.98 12.08
N ASP A 185 -1.49 -1.83 11.98
CA ASP A 185 -2.72 -1.54 12.73
C ASP A 185 -3.81 -2.56 12.40
N PHE A 186 -3.97 -2.88 11.11
CA PHE A 186 -4.94 -3.85 10.65
C PHE A 186 -4.68 -5.24 11.25
N LEU A 187 -3.47 -5.78 11.12
CA LEU A 187 -3.14 -7.12 11.64
C LEU A 187 -3.24 -7.18 13.16
N ALA A 188 -2.81 -6.14 13.87
CA ALA A 188 -2.96 -6.07 15.33
C ALA A 188 -4.43 -6.09 15.77
N ALA A 189 -5.35 -5.59 14.94
CA ALA A 189 -6.79 -5.60 15.22
C ALA A 189 -7.51 -6.86 14.72
N GLN A 190 -6.97 -7.54 13.70
CA GLN A 190 -7.61 -8.64 12.98
C GLN A 190 -7.03 -10.03 13.26
N ALA A 191 -5.78 -10.11 13.72
CA ALA A 191 -5.10 -11.34 14.10
C ALA A 191 -4.01 -11.03 15.14
N PRO A 192 -4.37 -10.51 16.33
CA PRO A 192 -3.41 -10.15 17.38
C PRO A 192 -2.50 -11.31 17.80
N GLU A 193 -2.99 -12.54 17.72
CA GLU A 193 -2.24 -13.76 18.03
C GLU A 193 -1.05 -14.01 17.08
N MET A 194 -1.01 -13.34 15.93
CA MET A 194 0.03 -13.50 14.90
C MET A 194 1.16 -12.46 15.03
N GLU A 195 1.19 -11.67 16.10
CA GLU A 195 2.28 -10.74 16.37
C GLU A 195 3.63 -11.46 16.40
N GLY A 196 4.59 -11.00 15.57
CA GLY A 196 5.91 -11.60 15.43
C GLY A 196 6.05 -12.64 14.31
N ARG A 197 4.95 -13.16 13.75
CA ARG A 197 4.98 -14.05 12.56
C ARG A 197 4.99 -13.29 11.24
N VAL A 198 4.46 -12.06 11.24
CA VAL A 198 4.42 -11.21 10.05
C VAL A 198 5.45 -10.07 10.17
N HIS A 199 6.48 -10.14 9.34
CA HIS A 199 7.48 -9.09 9.17
C HIS A 199 6.96 -8.06 8.17
N ILE A 200 6.64 -6.87 8.64
CA ILE A 200 6.18 -5.76 7.77
C ILE A 200 7.35 -4.78 7.58
N ARG A 201 7.74 -4.54 6.33
CA ARG A 201 8.82 -3.61 5.95
C ARG A 201 8.42 -2.73 4.78
N THR A 202 8.97 -1.52 4.71
CA THR A 202 9.04 -0.84 3.42
C THR A 202 10.18 -1.45 2.60
N LEU A 203 10.13 -1.34 1.26
CA LEU A 203 11.22 -1.83 0.41
C LEU A 203 12.57 -1.22 0.82
N THR A 204 12.61 0.08 1.06
CA THR A 204 13.85 0.77 1.48
C THR A 204 14.38 0.27 2.84
N GLU A 205 13.51 -0.04 3.79
CA GLU A 205 13.94 -0.63 5.06
C GLU A 205 14.56 -2.01 4.83
N LEU A 206 13.93 -2.83 3.99
CA LEU A 206 14.43 -4.15 3.62
C LEU A 206 15.79 -4.06 2.90
N GLU A 207 15.92 -3.17 1.93
CA GLU A 207 17.18 -2.92 1.20
C GLU A 207 18.29 -2.48 2.17
N LYS A 208 17.99 -1.60 3.13
CA LYS A 208 18.96 -1.23 4.17
C LYS A 208 19.36 -2.40 5.06
N GLU A 209 18.40 -3.23 5.48
CA GLU A 209 18.69 -4.40 6.30
C GLU A 209 19.56 -5.43 5.54
N ILE A 210 19.41 -5.55 4.22
CA ILE A 210 20.23 -6.42 3.37
C ILE A 210 21.61 -5.82 3.11
N THR A 211 21.68 -4.53 2.77
CA THR A 211 22.89 -3.90 2.21
C THR A 211 23.72 -3.10 3.20
N GLY A 212 23.12 -2.66 4.31
CA GLY A 212 23.68 -1.68 5.25
C GLY A 212 23.69 -0.23 4.74
N LEU A 213 23.17 0.04 3.54
CA LEU A 213 23.13 1.38 2.97
C LEU A 213 22.04 2.25 3.64
N PRO A 214 22.20 3.59 3.64
CA PRO A 214 21.21 4.49 4.22
C PRO A 214 19.84 4.38 3.53
N THR A 215 18.78 4.44 4.33
CA THR A 215 17.39 4.49 3.87
C THR A 215 17.03 5.87 3.35
N TYR A 216 16.55 5.96 2.11
CA TYR A 216 15.81 7.12 1.60
C TYR A 216 14.32 6.81 1.54
N VAL A 217 13.51 7.62 2.23
CA VAL A 217 12.08 7.34 2.44
C VAL A 217 11.23 7.73 1.22
N ASP A 218 11.71 8.67 0.41
CA ASP A 218 11.02 9.20 -0.76
C ASP A 218 11.94 9.15 -1.99
N PRO A 219 11.63 8.32 -2.99
CA PRO A 219 12.44 8.22 -4.20
C PRO A 219 12.40 9.45 -5.11
N LEU A 220 11.57 10.45 -4.82
CA LEU A 220 11.63 11.78 -5.43
C LEU A 220 12.17 12.85 -4.46
N GLY A 221 12.57 12.48 -3.25
CA GLY A 221 13.03 13.40 -2.22
C GLY A 221 14.28 14.18 -2.60
N GLU A 222 15.09 13.65 -3.52
CA GLU A 222 16.31 14.30 -4.02
C GLU A 222 16.07 15.20 -5.23
N LEU A 223 14.83 15.29 -5.74
CA LEU A 223 14.56 15.98 -7.00
C LEU A 223 14.96 17.46 -6.96
N ALA A 224 14.70 18.16 -5.86
CA ALA A 224 15.09 19.56 -5.69
C ALA A 224 16.62 19.73 -5.67
N ASP A 225 17.33 18.79 -5.06
CA ASP A 225 18.79 18.76 -5.03
C ASP A 225 19.39 18.45 -6.40
N PHE A 226 18.74 17.55 -7.13
CA PHE A 226 19.11 17.18 -8.48
C PHE A 226 18.94 18.35 -9.44
N GLN A 227 17.82 19.09 -9.34
CA GLN A 227 17.60 20.32 -10.10
C GLN A 227 18.74 21.33 -9.86
N ARG A 228 19.07 21.59 -8.59
CA ARG A 228 20.20 22.49 -8.24
C ARG A 228 21.55 22.00 -8.76
N TYR A 229 21.75 20.69 -8.82
CA TYR A 229 22.95 20.09 -9.39
C TYR A 229 23.00 20.29 -10.92
N LEU A 230 21.87 20.11 -11.62
CA LEU A 230 21.76 20.33 -13.07
C LEU A 230 21.99 21.79 -13.46
N ASP A 231 21.52 22.75 -12.65
CA ASP A 231 21.72 24.18 -12.90
C ASP A 231 23.20 24.57 -12.99
N ARG A 232 24.08 23.82 -12.29
CA ARG A 232 25.53 24.01 -12.28
C ARG A 232 26.23 23.33 -13.45
N GLN A 233 25.54 22.52 -14.25
CA GLN A 233 26.13 21.82 -15.39
C GLN A 233 26.13 22.69 -16.66
N PRO A 234 27.13 22.52 -17.55
CA PRO A 234 27.15 23.18 -18.85
C PRO A 234 25.91 22.82 -19.66
N ALA A 235 25.26 23.82 -20.28
CA ALA A 235 24.06 23.62 -21.09
C ALA A 235 24.30 22.64 -22.26
N SER A 236 25.50 22.66 -22.85
CA SER A 236 25.92 21.74 -23.90
C SER A 236 25.94 20.27 -23.47
N THR A 237 26.11 19.98 -22.18
CA THR A 237 26.13 18.60 -21.66
C THR A 237 24.72 18.04 -21.47
N LEU A 238 23.75 18.90 -21.17
CA LEU A 238 22.37 18.50 -20.88
C LEU A 238 21.45 18.58 -22.11
N GLY A 239 21.73 19.47 -23.06
CA GLY A 239 20.86 19.68 -24.22
C GLY A 239 19.42 20.02 -23.83
N THR A 240 18.45 19.38 -24.48
CA THR A 240 17.01 19.55 -24.22
C THR A 240 16.63 19.28 -22.75
N TRP A 241 17.33 18.35 -22.09
CA TRP A 241 17.02 17.94 -20.71
C TRP A 241 17.16 19.07 -19.70
N ARG A 242 17.93 20.12 -20.00
CA ARG A 242 18.03 21.30 -19.13
C ARG A 242 16.65 21.94 -18.85
N ARG A 243 15.72 21.86 -19.81
CA ARG A 243 14.36 22.42 -19.67
C ARG A 243 13.43 21.50 -18.87
N TYR A 244 13.81 20.24 -18.67
CA TYR A 244 12.97 19.20 -18.10
C TYR A 244 13.70 18.39 -17.01
N PRO A 245 14.20 19.03 -15.94
CA PRO A 245 15.02 18.36 -14.94
C PRO A 245 14.26 17.26 -14.18
N ALA A 246 12.95 17.43 -13.96
CA ALA A 246 12.12 16.39 -13.34
C ALA A 246 11.96 15.17 -14.24
N SER A 247 11.72 15.38 -15.54
CA SER A 247 11.66 14.29 -16.51
C SER A 247 13.00 13.57 -16.64
N LEU A 248 14.12 14.31 -16.63
CA LEU A 248 15.44 13.71 -16.63
C LEU A 248 15.71 12.86 -15.37
N TYR A 249 15.28 13.34 -14.20
CA TYR A 249 15.41 12.59 -12.95
C TYR A 249 14.65 11.27 -13.01
N THR A 250 13.38 11.29 -13.42
CA THR A 250 12.56 10.09 -13.52
C THR A 250 13.06 9.14 -14.61
N GLU A 251 13.55 9.68 -15.74
CA GLU A 251 14.13 8.89 -16.83
C GLU A 251 15.41 8.17 -16.37
N VAL A 252 16.35 8.89 -15.74
CA VAL A 252 17.57 8.30 -15.19
C VAL A 252 17.23 7.25 -14.14
N ARG A 253 16.34 7.59 -13.19
CA ARG A 253 15.95 6.68 -12.10
C ARG A 253 15.28 5.42 -12.62
N ALA A 254 14.24 5.53 -13.44
CA ALA A 254 13.36 4.41 -13.78
C ALA A 254 13.83 3.63 -15.01
N HIS A 255 14.32 4.33 -16.03
CA HIS A 255 14.59 3.74 -17.33
C HIS A 255 16.06 3.45 -17.60
N ILE A 256 16.97 4.17 -16.94
CA ILE A 256 18.41 3.89 -17.03
C ILE A 256 18.83 3.01 -15.86
N LEU A 257 18.89 3.57 -14.65
CA LEU A 257 19.36 2.85 -13.45
C LEU A 257 18.41 1.74 -13.04
N GLY A 258 17.11 2.02 -13.02
CA GLY A 258 16.05 1.07 -12.65
C GLY A 258 15.81 -0.06 -13.67
N ARG A 259 16.58 -0.12 -14.75
CA ARG A 259 16.63 -1.23 -15.71
C ARG A 259 18.07 -1.74 -15.92
N THR A 260 18.97 -1.41 -14.98
CA THR A 260 20.36 -1.86 -14.96
C THR A 260 20.56 -2.95 -13.93
N PHE A 261 20.87 -4.16 -14.38
CA PHE A 261 21.04 -5.30 -13.49
C PHE A 261 22.51 -5.54 -13.13
N PRO A 262 22.81 -6.08 -11.93
CA PRO A 262 24.16 -6.48 -11.56
C PRO A 262 24.74 -7.53 -12.52
N ALA A 263 26.06 -7.52 -12.70
CA ALA A 263 26.75 -8.51 -13.52
C ALA A 263 26.47 -9.94 -13.00
N GLY A 264 26.20 -10.87 -13.91
CA GLY A 264 25.85 -12.26 -13.58
C GLY A 264 24.40 -12.45 -13.13
N TYR A 265 23.57 -11.40 -13.10
CA TYR A 265 22.13 -11.54 -12.90
C TYR A 265 21.43 -11.78 -14.25
N SER A 266 20.93 -13.00 -14.45
CA SER A 266 20.23 -13.37 -15.69
C SER A 266 18.74 -13.05 -15.59
N LEU A 267 18.24 -12.29 -16.55
CA LEU A 267 16.80 -12.11 -16.75
C LEU A 267 16.25 -13.19 -17.70
N PRO A 268 14.97 -13.57 -17.57
CA PRO A 268 14.29 -14.34 -18.60
C PRO A 268 14.39 -13.65 -19.96
N GLU A 269 14.50 -14.43 -21.05
CA GLU A 269 14.73 -13.90 -22.39
C GLU A 269 13.67 -12.88 -22.84
N SER A 270 12.42 -13.10 -22.46
CA SER A 270 11.30 -12.17 -22.69
C SER A 270 11.44 -10.82 -21.98
N ARG A 271 12.26 -10.73 -20.93
CA ARG A 271 12.53 -9.52 -20.14
C ARG A 271 13.86 -8.86 -20.50
N LEU A 272 14.75 -9.54 -21.23
CA LEU A 272 16.03 -8.96 -21.67
C LEU A 272 15.80 -7.73 -22.56
N ALA A 273 14.76 -7.74 -23.40
CA ALA A 273 14.39 -6.60 -24.23
C ALA A 273 13.95 -5.36 -23.41
N GLU A 274 13.56 -5.55 -22.15
CA GLU A 274 13.18 -4.45 -21.25
C GLU A 274 14.38 -3.92 -20.45
N ALA A 275 15.45 -4.72 -20.33
CA ALA A 275 16.67 -4.33 -19.65
C ALA A 275 17.51 -3.40 -20.52
N VAL A 276 18.08 -2.39 -19.88
CA VAL A 276 18.82 -1.34 -20.57
C VAL A 276 20.33 -1.52 -20.36
N PHE A 277 20.72 -2.21 -19.29
CA PHE A 277 22.08 -2.72 -19.09
C PHE A 277 22.01 -4.20 -18.68
N SER A 278 22.59 -5.06 -19.52
CA SER A 278 22.97 -6.42 -19.15
C SER A 278 24.44 -6.60 -19.46
N GLU A 279 25.17 -7.28 -18.58
CA GLU A 279 26.56 -7.73 -18.82
C GLU A 279 27.52 -6.66 -19.38
N GLY A 280 27.43 -5.44 -18.84
CA GLY A 280 28.33 -4.34 -19.18
C GLY A 280 28.06 -3.62 -20.51
N HIS A 281 27.01 -3.99 -21.24
CA HIS A 281 26.67 -3.36 -22.52
C HIS A 281 25.34 -2.59 -22.41
N PHE A 282 25.39 -1.31 -22.78
CA PHE A 282 24.24 -0.42 -22.91
C PHE A 282 23.90 -0.24 -24.37
N ASP A 283 22.70 -0.65 -24.80
CA ASP A 283 22.25 -0.34 -26.15
C ASP A 283 21.59 1.05 -26.18
N ALA A 284 22.40 2.06 -26.54
CA ALA A 284 21.94 3.43 -26.65
C ALA A 284 20.91 3.65 -27.74
N THR A 285 20.97 2.86 -28.80
CA THR A 285 20.03 2.94 -29.92
C THR A 285 18.68 2.36 -29.52
N ALA A 286 18.68 1.20 -28.87
CA ALA A 286 17.45 0.59 -28.37
C ALA A 286 16.78 1.46 -27.30
N TYR A 287 17.56 2.03 -26.37
CA TYR A 287 17.04 2.96 -25.37
C TYR A 287 16.44 4.21 -26.03
N ALA A 288 17.14 4.84 -26.98
CA ALA A 288 16.62 6.01 -27.71
C ALA A 288 15.30 5.67 -28.43
N ALA A 289 15.24 4.55 -29.14
CA ALA A 289 14.06 4.10 -29.87
C ALA A 289 12.87 3.81 -28.95
N ALA A 290 13.09 3.06 -27.85
CA ALA A 290 12.04 2.70 -26.90
C ALA A 290 11.44 3.91 -26.18
N ARG A 291 12.22 4.99 -26.03
CA ARG A 291 11.80 6.22 -25.34
C ARG A 291 11.38 7.34 -26.30
N GLY A 292 11.55 7.15 -27.61
CA GLY A 292 11.26 8.18 -28.60
C GLY A 292 12.18 9.39 -28.49
N LEU A 293 13.44 9.16 -28.10
CA LEU A 293 14.46 10.19 -27.93
C LEU A 293 15.36 10.27 -29.16
N THR A 294 15.94 11.44 -29.41
CA THR A 294 17.07 11.56 -30.33
C THR A 294 18.32 10.89 -29.75
N GLY A 295 19.28 10.52 -30.60
CA GLY A 295 20.56 9.96 -30.15
C GLY A 295 21.33 10.89 -29.19
N ASP A 296 21.23 12.21 -29.41
CA ASP A 296 21.89 13.20 -28.54
C ASP A 296 21.22 13.30 -27.16
N GLU A 297 19.89 13.30 -27.11
CA GLU A 297 19.13 13.30 -25.86
C GLU A 297 19.39 12.01 -25.07
N ALA A 298 19.35 10.86 -25.74
CA ALA A 298 19.69 9.60 -25.13
C ALA A 298 21.13 9.61 -24.59
N GLY A 299 22.09 10.01 -25.43
CA GLY A 299 23.51 10.11 -25.07
C GLY A 299 23.75 11.01 -23.85
N ALA A 300 23.06 12.16 -23.77
CA ALA A 300 23.17 13.07 -22.63
C ALA A 300 22.67 12.43 -21.33
N ALA A 301 21.50 11.78 -21.35
CA ALA A 301 20.94 11.11 -20.18
C ALA A 301 21.83 9.94 -19.70
N ILE A 302 22.38 9.16 -20.63
CA ILE A 302 23.28 8.03 -20.33
C ILE A 302 24.57 8.50 -19.68
N ARG A 303 25.24 9.51 -20.28
CA ARG A 303 26.49 10.07 -19.72
C ARG A 303 26.26 10.65 -18.33
N LEU A 304 25.13 11.32 -18.13
CA LEU A 304 24.74 11.83 -16.82
C LEU A 304 24.54 10.69 -15.82
N ALA A 305 23.78 9.65 -16.17
CA ALA A 305 23.53 8.50 -15.32
C ALA A 305 24.82 7.77 -14.94
N ALA A 306 25.74 7.58 -15.90
CA ALA A 306 27.04 6.97 -15.65
C ALA A 306 27.87 7.78 -14.62
N ARG A 307 27.84 9.11 -14.72
CA ARG A 307 28.48 10.01 -13.74
C ARG A 307 27.85 9.94 -12.35
N LEU A 308 26.54 9.71 -12.28
CA LEU A 308 25.77 9.74 -11.05
C LEU A 308 25.70 8.40 -10.31
N ARG A 309 26.20 7.31 -10.91
CA ARG A 309 26.11 5.95 -10.37
C ARG A 309 26.74 5.78 -8.99
N GLU A 310 27.79 6.55 -8.69
CA GLU A 310 28.50 6.53 -7.40
C GLU A 310 28.33 7.84 -6.62
N ASP A 311 27.41 8.71 -7.06
CA ASP A 311 27.10 9.98 -6.41
C ASP A 311 26.09 9.76 -5.27
N ARG A 312 25.73 10.84 -4.58
CA ARG A 312 24.71 10.87 -3.52
C ARG A 312 23.27 10.73 -4.03
N PHE A 313 23.07 10.63 -5.35
CA PHE A 313 21.75 10.57 -5.98
C PHE A 313 21.35 9.12 -6.28
N PHE A 314 20.04 8.86 -6.33
CA PHE A 314 19.46 7.55 -6.70
C PHE A 314 19.95 6.40 -5.82
N LEU A 315 20.16 6.68 -4.53
CA LEU A 315 20.64 5.69 -3.56
C LEU A 315 19.69 4.51 -3.41
N ASP A 316 18.41 4.69 -3.72
CA ASP A 316 17.42 3.61 -3.80
C ASP A 316 17.78 2.59 -4.91
N GLN A 317 18.18 3.05 -6.11
CA GLN A 317 18.58 2.16 -7.20
C GLN A 317 19.92 1.47 -6.90
N THR A 318 20.87 2.18 -6.27
CA THR A 318 22.13 1.60 -5.80
C THR A 318 21.89 0.52 -4.75
N ALA A 319 20.97 0.77 -3.80
CA ALA A 319 20.60 -0.19 -2.78
C ALA A 319 19.92 -1.43 -3.39
N ALA A 320 18.99 -1.25 -4.33
CA ALA A 320 18.34 -2.35 -5.04
C ALA A 320 19.35 -3.24 -5.78
N GLY A 321 20.25 -2.65 -6.58
CA GLY A 321 21.28 -3.41 -7.31
C GLY A 321 22.24 -4.15 -6.37
N ARG A 322 22.64 -3.53 -5.26
CA ARG A 322 23.47 -4.19 -4.24
C ARG A 322 22.71 -5.30 -3.52
N ALA A 323 21.43 -5.11 -3.22
CA ALA A 323 20.58 -6.11 -2.60
C ALA A 323 20.47 -7.35 -3.50
N LEU A 324 20.19 -7.18 -4.79
CA LEU A 324 20.17 -8.29 -5.76
C LEU A 324 21.49 -9.06 -5.81
N THR A 325 22.62 -8.34 -5.78
CA THR A 325 23.96 -8.97 -5.72
C THR A 325 24.11 -9.84 -4.48
N LEU A 326 23.69 -9.35 -3.31
CA LEU A 326 23.80 -10.08 -2.04
C LEU A 326 22.82 -11.26 -1.97
N VAL A 327 21.60 -11.09 -2.50
CA VAL A 327 20.60 -12.15 -2.65
C VAL A 327 21.17 -13.28 -3.53
N GLY A 328 21.72 -12.94 -4.71
CA GLY A 328 22.33 -13.91 -5.61
C GLY A 328 23.52 -14.66 -4.99
N GLN A 329 24.28 -13.99 -4.12
CA GLN A 329 25.38 -14.59 -3.36
C GLN A 329 24.91 -15.36 -2.10
N ARG A 330 23.61 -15.45 -1.84
CA ARG A 330 23.00 -16.02 -0.61
C ARG A 330 23.52 -15.39 0.69
N LYS A 331 24.02 -14.15 0.62
CA LYS A 331 24.50 -13.37 1.77
C LYS A 331 23.37 -12.54 2.37
N LEU A 332 22.34 -13.25 2.83
CA LEU A 332 21.16 -12.64 3.44
C LEU A 332 21.24 -12.64 4.96
N PRO A 333 20.67 -11.61 5.62
CA PRO A 333 20.38 -11.65 7.05
C PRO A 333 19.69 -12.96 7.46
N ALA A 334 20.00 -13.48 8.66
CA ALA A 334 19.53 -14.79 9.10
C ALA A 334 18.00 -14.92 9.09
N TRP A 335 17.29 -13.87 9.52
CA TRP A 335 15.82 -13.86 9.57
C TRP A 335 15.17 -13.92 8.17
N LEU A 336 15.81 -13.36 7.13
CA LEU A 336 15.29 -13.41 5.76
C LEU A 336 15.34 -14.82 5.17
N ARG A 337 16.26 -15.66 5.64
CA ARG A 337 16.38 -17.06 5.22
C ARG A 337 15.30 -17.96 5.82
N GLN A 338 14.54 -17.46 6.79
CA GLN A 338 13.47 -18.17 7.47
C GLN A 338 12.09 -17.82 6.91
N ILE A 339 12.00 -16.92 5.92
CA ILE A 339 10.72 -16.48 5.36
C ILE A 339 10.10 -17.59 4.51
N ASP A 340 8.85 -17.91 4.83
CA ASP A 340 8.04 -18.93 4.14
C ASP A 340 7.16 -18.31 3.03
N GLY A 341 6.90 -17.00 3.10
CA GLY A 341 6.07 -16.30 2.12
C GLY A 341 6.38 -14.81 1.98
N LEU A 342 6.35 -14.32 0.74
CA LEU A 342 6.57 -12.92 0.39
C LEU A 342 5.32 -12.32 -0.24
N ILE A 343 4.87 -11.19 0.28
CA ILE A 343 3.77 -10.41 -0.26
C ILE A 343 4.30 -9.01 -0.55
N VAL A 344 4.11 -8.52 -1.78
CA VAL A 344 4.54 -7.19 -2.20
C VAL A 344 3.32 -6.35 -2.61
N ASP A 345 3.15 -5.21 -1.97
CA ASP A 345 2.13 -4.20 -2.31
C ASP A 345 2.77 -2.97 -2.94
N GLU A 346 1.97 -2.21 -3.70
CA GLU A 346 2.41 -1.03 -4.47
C GLU A 346 3.50 -1.33 -5.51
N VAL A 347 3.48 -2.52 -6.14
CA VAL A 347 4.44 -2.92 -7.19
C VAL A 347 4.53 -1.91 -8.34
N GLN A 348 3.44 -1.18 -8.63
CA GLN A 348 3.43 -0.16 -9.69
C GLN A 348 4.37 1.02 -9.45
N ASP A 349 4.79 1.25 -8.20
CA ASP A 349 5.67 2.37 -7.83
C ASP A 349 7.16 1.97 -7.86
N LEU A 350 7.46 0.69 -8.15
CA LEU A 350 8.80 0.12 -8.22
C LEU A 350 9.41 0.24 -9.60
N THR A 351 10.75 0.37 -9.66
CA THR A 351 11.49 0.20 -10.91
C THR A 351 11.65 -1.29 -11.25
N LEU A 352 12.03 -1.62 -12.49
CA LEU A 352 12.23 -3.01 -12.89
C LEU A 352 13.35 -3.70 -12.09
N LEU A 353 14.34 -2.94 -11.62
CA LEU A 353 15.41 -3.41 -10.75
C LEU A 353 14.92 -3.79 -9.35
N GLN A 354 13.85 -3.17 -8.88
CA GLN A 354 13.27 -3.37 -7.55
C GLN A 354 12.23 -4.50 -7.52
N ILE A 355 11.69 -4.87 -8.68
CA ILE A 355 10.79 -6.01 -8.89
C ILE A 355 11.62 -7.28 -9.04
#